data_AF-A0A4P6WWM2-F1
#
_entry.id   AF-A0A4P6WWM2-F1
#
_cell.length_a   1.000
_cell.length_b   1.000
_cell.length_c   1.000
_cell.angle_alpha   90.00
_cell.angle_beta   90.00
_cell.angle_gamma   90.00
#
_symmetry.space_group_name_H-M   'P 1'
#
loop_
_entity.id
_entity.type
_entity.pdbx_description
1 polymer ?
#
loop_
_entity_poly.entity_id
_entity_poly.type
_entity_poly.pdbx_seq_one_letter_code
_entity_poly.pdbx_strand_id
1 'polypeptide(L)'
;MNSTDSLNPFVLMLDPEAVITAMESSRDLRGLRHRVCRPLDKPLIPITHHTLTQRKAVRAYDAAIDNEAFMDSGVEFYAAAQPALQLAVH
;
A
#
# COMPACT_ATOMS: atom_id res chain seq x y z
N MET A 1 -25.11 20.48 21.94
CA MET A 1 -24.96 19.17 21.28
C MET A 1 -23.48 18.94 21.06
N ASN A 2 -22.98 17.78 21.50
CA ASN A 2 -21.58 17.49 21.76
C ASN A 2 -20.72 17.53 20.47
N SER A 3 -19.85 18.52 20.34
CA SER A 3 -18.89 18.66 19.23
C SER A 3 -17.73 17.65 19.29
N THR A 4 -17.85 16.57 20.07
CA THR A 4 -16.79 15.58 20.29
C THR A 4 -16.90 14.36 19.39
N ASP A 5 -18.03 14.13 18.71
CA ASP A 5 -18.14 13.05 17.72
C ASP A 5 -17.27 13.32 16.48
N SER A 6 -17.02 14.59 16.16
CA SER A 6 -16.10 14.96 15.06
C SER A 6 -14.64 14.57 15.30
N LEU A 7 -14.28 14.17 16.53
CA LEU A 7 -12.94 13.70 16.90
C LEU A 7 -12.78 12.18 16.73
N ASN A 8 -13.87 11.43 16.52
CA ASN A 8 -13.80 9.98 16.35
C ASN A 8 -13.61 9.65 14.84
N PRO A 9 -12.44 9.08 14.46
CA PRO A 9 -12.11 8.85 13.06
C PRO A 9 -12.95 7.75 12.40
N PHE A 10 -13.70 6.98 13.19
CA PHE A 10 -14.51 5.87 12.71
C PHE A 10 -16.00 6.16 12.69
N VAL A 11 -16.42 7.42 12.91
CA VAL A 11 -17.84 7.79 12.96
C VAL A 11 -18.60 7.42 11.68
N LEU A 12 -17.94 7.47 10.51
CA LEU A 12 -18.56 7.00 9.26
C LEU A 12 -18.97 5.53 9.29
N MET A 13 -18.29 4.68 10.07
CA MET A 13 -18.61 3.26 10.21
C MET A 13 -19.67 3.00 11.29
N LEU A 14 -19.76 3.88 12.29
CA LEU A 14 -20.66 3.73 13.44
C LEU A 14 -22.03 4.35 13.20
N ASP A 15 -22.06 5.52 12.55
CA ASP A 15 -23.27 6.29 12.25
C ASP A 15 -23.07 7.08 10.95
N PRO A 16 -23.35 6.46 9.79
CA PRO A 16 -23.17 7.11 8.49
C PRO A 16 -24.17 8.26 8.27
N GLU A 17 -25.38 8.17 8.80
CA GLU A 17 -26.44 9.16 8.59
C GLU A 17 -26.08 10.51 9.24
N ALA A 18 -25.48 10.46 10.44
CA ALA A 18 -24.96 11.65 11.10
C ALA A 18 -23.87 12.35 10.27
N VAL A 19 -22.99 11.59 9.63
CA VAL A 19 -21.93 12.14 8.76
C VAL A 19 -22.53 12.80 7.52
N ILE A 20 -23.47 12.13 6.85
CA ILE A 20 -24.11 12.67 5.65
C ILE A 20 -24.83 13.98 5.98
N THR A 21 -25.60 14.02 7.06
CA THR A 21 -26.29 15.23 7.53
C THR A 21 -25.31 16.37 7.85
N ALA A 22 -24.18 16.04 8.48
CA ALA A 22 -23.12 17.02 8.75
C ALA A 22 -22.46 17.52 7.46
N MET A 23 -22.24 16.64 6.48
CA MET A 23 -21.71 17.00 5.17
C MET A 23 -22.66 17.93 4.41
N GLU A 24 -23.96 17.63 4.40
CA GLU A 24 -25.00 18.44 3.77
C GLU A 24 -25.17 19.81 4.42
N SER A 25 -24.84 19.96 5.71
CA SER A 25 -24.89 21.24 6.42
C SER A 25 -23.57 22.03 6.37
N SER A 26 -22.46 21.42 5.93
CA SER A 26 -21.15 22.08 5.86
C SER A 26 -21.07 23.16 4.77
N ARG A 27 -20.76 24.39 5.18
CA ARG A 27 -20.53 25.52 4.24
C ARG A 27 -19.16 25.41 3.56
N ASP A 28 -18.16 24.90 4.27
CA ASP A 28 -16.79 24.79 3.77
C ASP A 28 -16.68 23.74 2.66
N LEU A 29 -17.32 22.58 2.85
CA LEU A 29 -17.37 21.53 1.82
C LEU A 29 -18.12 22.00 0.57
N ARG A 30 -19.17 22.83 0.73
CA ARG A 30 -19.88 23.46 -0.40
C ARG A 30 -19.03 24.44 -1.19
N GLY A 31 -18.14 25.17 -0.51
CA GLY A 31 -17.21 26.12 -1.15
C GLY A 31 -15.96 25.45 -1.73
N LEU A 32 -15.72 24.17 -1.41
CA LEU A 32 -14.53 23.46 -1.82
C LEU A 32 -14.57 23.20 -3.33
N ARG A 33 -13.74 23.93 -4.08
CA ARG A 33 -13.61 23.74 -5.52
C ARG A 33 -12.99 22.37 -5.77
N HIS A 34 -13.70 21.50 -6.47
CA HIS A 34 -13.20 20.21 -6.92
C HIS A 34 -11.93 20.41 -7.75
N ARG A 35 -10.77 20.23 -7.13
CA ARG A 35 -9.51 20.08 -7.85
C ARG A 35 -9.38 18.60 -8.12
N VAL A 36 -9.30 18.22 -9.39
CA VAL A 36 -8.92 16.86 -9.76
C VAL A 36 -7.47 16.68 -9.32
N CYS A 37 -7.27 16.18 -8.10
CA CYS A 37 -5.97 15.81 -7.60
C CYS A 37 -5.50 14.62 -8.42
N ARG A 38 -4.46 14.85 -9.22
CA ARG A 38 -3.76 13.85 -10.04
C ARG A 38 -2.36 13.61 -9.47
N PRO A 39 -2.23 13.21 -8.19
CA PRO A 39 -0.93 13.05 -7.55
C PRO A 39 -0.06 11.98 -8.23
N LEU A 40 -0.67 11.09 -9.02
CA LEU A 40 0.00 10.03 -9.75
C LEU A 40 0.16 10.29 -11.26
N ASP A 41 -0.53 11.28 -11.84
CA ASP A 41 -0.39 11.58 -13.29
C ASP A 41 0.98 12.17 -13.63
N LYS A 42 1.67 12.72 -12.63
CA LYS A 42 3.05 13.14 -12.72
C LYS A 42 3.82 12.33 -11.69
N PRO A 43 4.31 11.14 -12.03
CA PRO A 43 5.19 10.42 -11.12
C PRO A 43 6.34 11.36 -10.77
N LEU A 44 6.35 11.83 -9.52
CA LEU A 44 7.39 12.70 -8.97
C LEU A 44 8.75 11.99 -8.92
N ILE A 45 8.74 10.67 -9.10
CA ILE A 45 9.92 9.82 -9.16
C ILE A 45 10.35 9.73 -10.63
N PRO A 46 11.50 10.31 -11.01
CA PRO A 46 12.06 10.13 -12.34
C PRO A 46 12.25 8.64 -12.63
N ILE A 47 11.84 8.17 -13.80
CA ILE A 47 12.12 6.80 -14.25
C ILE A 47 13.63 6.67 -14.44
N THR A 48 14.31 6.02 -13.49
CA THR A 48 15.78 5.90 -13.42
C THR A 48 16.39 5.05 -14.53
N HIS A 49 15.58 4.27 -15.25
CA HIS A 49 16.02 3.34 -16.29
C HIS A 49 15.28 3.60 -17.62
N HIS A 50 15.48 4.78 -18.21
CA HIS A 50 14.78 5.15 -19.46
C HIS A 50 15.35 4.42 -20.69
N THR A 51 16.65 4.12 -20.68
CA THR A 51 17.29 3.47 -21.83
C THR A 51 17.11 1.96 -21.81
N LEU A 52 17.04 1.37 -23.00
CA LEU A 52 16.93 -0.08 -23.18
C LEU A 52 18.11 -0.83 -22.54
N THR A 53 19.31 -0.23 -22.58
CA THR A 53 20.52 -0.74 -21.93
C THR A 53 20.41 -0.77 -20.41
N GLN A 54 19.93 0.32 -19.79
CA GLN A 54 19.73 0.37 -18.33
C GLN A 54 18.69 -0.65 -17.86
N ARG A 55 17.58 -0.81 -18.59
CA ARG A 55 16.55 -1.82 -18.27
C ARG A 55 17.08 -3.24 -18.39
N LYS A 56 17.90 -3.52 -19.41
CA LYS A 56 18.57 -4.82 -19.56
C LYS A 56 19.53 -5.09 -18.40
N ALA A 57 20.27 -4.09 -17.94
CA ALA A 57 21.18 -4.23 -16.80
C ALA A 57 20.40 -4.58 -15.51
N VAL A 58 19.35 -3.83 -15.17
CA VAL A 58 18.50 -4.12 -14.00
C VAL A 58 17.93 -5.53 -14.06
N ARG A 59 17.35 -5.93 -15.20
CA ARG A 59 16.79 -7.27 -15.36
C ARG A 59 17.83 -8.39 -15.23
N ALA A 60 19.07 -8.14 -15.66
CA ALA A 60 20.16 -9.10 -15.49
C ALA A 60 20.57 -9.25 -14.02
N TYR A 61 20.56 -8.14 -13.25
CA TYR A 61 20.78 -8.19 -11.81
C TYR A 61 19.69 -8.96 -11.08
N ASP A 62 18.42 -8.67 -11.36
CA ASP A 62 17.29 -9.38 -10.74
C ASP A 62 17.37 -10.89 -11.03
N ALA A 63 17.65 -11.27 -12.27
CA ALA A 63 17.80 -12.68 -12.66
C ALA A 63 19.00 -13.38 -11.99
N ALA A 64 20.08 -12.64 -11.70
CA ALA A 64 21.22 -13.20 -10.97
C ALA A 64 20.85 -13.49 -9.52
N ILE A 65 20.11 -12.58 -8.86
CA ILE A 65 19.61 -12.75 -7.50
C ILE A 65 18.65 -13.94 -7.41
N ASP A 66 17.71 -14.05 -8.34
CA ASP A 66 16.75 -15.17 -8.38
C ASP A 66 17.45 -16.53 -8.56
N ASN A 67 18.61 -16.56 -9.20
CA ASN A 67 19.39 -17.77 -9.45
C ASN A 67 20.41 -18.09 -8.33
N GLU A 68 20.62 -17.19 -7.36
CA GLU A 68 21.48 -17.46 -6.22
C GLU A 68 20.80 -18.42 -5.23
N ALA A 69 21.30 -19.65 -5.17
CA ALA A 69 20.79 -20.72 -4.30
C ALA A 69 20.74 -20.38 -2.80
N PHE A 70 21.45 -19.34 -2.37
CA PHE A 70 21.41 -18.82 -1.00
C PHE A 70 19.98 -18.42 -0.58
N MET A 71 19.17 -17.87 -1.49
CA MET A 71 17.80 -17.43 -1.19
C MET A 71 16.80 -18.59 -0.99
N ASP A 72 17.08 -19.76 -1.54
CA ASP A 72 16.24 -20.97 -1.39
C ASP A 72 16.46 -21.66 -0.03
N SER A 73 17.63 -21.49 0.58
CA SER A 73 18.00 -22.09 1.87
C SER A 73 17.28 -21.48 3.09
N GLY A 74 16.69 -20.29 2.92
CA GLY A 74 15.94 -19.62 4.00
C GLY A 74 14.73 -20.44 4.45
N VAL A 75 14.06 -21.13 3.51
CA VAL A 75 12.89 -21.97 3.79
C VAL A 75 13.25 -23.16 4.69
N GLU A 76 14.41 -23.78 4.48
CA GLU A 76 14.88 -24.91 5.27
C GLU A 76 15.19 -24.51 6.72
N PHE A 77 15.73 -23.30 6.93
CA PHE A 77 15.99 -22.76 8.28
C PHE A 77 14.69 -22.46 9.06
N TYR A 78 13.66 -21.93 8.40
CA TYR A 78 12.34 -21.72 9.02
C TYR A 78 11.63 -23.04 9.34
N ALA A 79 11.75 -24.05 8.46
CA ALA A 79 11.19 -25.38 8.68
C ALA A 79 11.86 -26.12 9.85
N ALA A 80 13.18 -25.97 10.03
CA ALA A 80 13.91 -26.53 11.17
C ALA A 80 13.57 -25.85 12.51
N ALA A 81 13.28 -24.53 12.48
CA ALA A 81 12.86 -23.77 13.67
C ALA A 81 11.40 -24.05 14.09
N GLN A 82 10.58 -24.62 13.21
CA GLN A 82 9.17 -24.93 13.46
C GLN A 82 8.87 -26.43 13.27
N PRO A 83 9.16 -27.28 14.26
CA PRO A 83 8.97 -28.73 14.17
C PRO A 83 7.51 -29.15 13.90
N ALA A 84 6.52 -28.28 14.16
CA ALA A 84 5.11 -28.56 13.90
C ALA A 84 4.72 -28.63 12.41
N LEU A 85 5.54 -28.11 11.49
CA LEU A 85 5.25 -28.08 10.05
C LEU A 85 5.84 -29.27 9.26
N GLN A 86 6.65 -30.13 9.90
CA GLN A 86 7.32 -31.26 9.24
C GLN A 86 6.36 -32.37 8.78
N LEU A 87 5.12 -32.43 9.30
CA LEU A 87 4.12 -33.43 8.94
C LEU A 87 3.35 -33.12 7.64
N ALA A 88 3.54 -31.94 7.04
CA ALA A 88 2.77 -31.49 5.88
C ALA A 88 3.49 -31.65 4.52
N VAL A 89 4.70 -32.24 4.50
CA VAL A 89 5.56 -32.36 3.29
C VAL A 89 5.72 -33.81 2.80
N HIS A 90 4.78 -34.71 3.14
CA HIS A 90 4.77 -36.09 2.65
C HIS A 90 3.56 -36.42 1.77
#